data_AF-Q9M4P2-F1
#
_entry.id   AF-Q9M4P2-F1
#
_cell.length_a   1.000
_cell.length_b   1.000
_cell.length_c   1.000
_cell.angle_alpha   90.00
_cell.angle_beta   90.00
_cell.angle_gamma   90.00
#
_symmetry.space_group_name_H-M   'P 1'
#
loop_
_entity.id
_entity.type
_entity.pdbx_description
1 polymer ?
#
loop_
_entity_poly.entity_id
_entity_poly.type
_entity_poly.pdbx_seq_one_letter_code
_entity_poly.pdbx_strand_id
1 'polypeptide(L)'
;MATTQTHHSVHITHKDHDLDSLQVLPDSYQWVQPDLFPSLQQHSTPLSDTLPLIDLSLPDAPDLIGKALRTWGSFQIINHGVPLSLIHAAQSSAIDLFALPTPYKLKASRTPGTFPGYGIARINSFFPKRMWSESFTIMGSPLEHFRHLWPHDYSKRCDIMAEYDRELKSLCGRLMWIALSELGITREDINWAGPNEDFKTCNAATQLNFYPACPDPDRAMGLGAHTDTTLLTVLHQNNTRGLQILREGRQWVTVEPVAGALVVQVGDMLQIVSNGLYKSPFHQAVVNRTQKRLSVAYLFVPPENVEMSPHKKLLNPTQPPLYRPISWTDFIRIKSNNFDGLSCIRVDVKDEKQVKVG
;
A
#
# COMPACT_ATOMS: atom_id res chain seq x y z
N MET A 1 -37.61 -13.02 12.37
CA MET A 1 -37.35 -11.81 13.15
C MET A 1 -36.13 -11.14 12.56
N ALA A 2 -36.32 -9.96 11.98
CA ALA A 2 -35.29 -9.25 11.23
C ALA A 2 -34.25 -8.66 12.20
N THR A 3 -32.99 -9.04 12.03
CA THR A 3 -31.85 -8.39 12.68
C THR A 3 -31.45 -7.17 11.86
N THR A 4 -31.69 -6.00 12.44
CA THR A 4 -31.30 -4.69 11.93
C THR A 4 -29.77 -4.57 11.84
N GLN A 5 -29.24 -4.47 10.63
CA GLN A 5 -27.87 -4.04 10.38
C GLN A 5 -27.72 -2.56 10.75
N THR A 6 -26.93 -2.26 11.78
CA THR A 6 -26.48 -0.90 12.04
C THR A 6 -25.31 -0.57 11.11
N HIS A 7 -25.62 -0.02 9.93
CA HIS A 7 -24.63 0.71 9.16
C HIS A 7 -24.20 1.95 9.96
N HIS A 8 -23.00 1.93 10.51
CA HIS A 8 -22.36 3.13 11.04
C HIS A 8 -21.88 3.99 9.87
N SER A 9 -22.80 4.73 9.26
CA SER A 9 -22.47 5.87 8.41
C SER A 9 -21.84 6.93 9.29
N VAL A 10 -20.52 7.07 9.21
CA VAL A 10 -19.80 8.20 9.80
C VAL A 10 -20.19 9.44 8.99
N HIS A 11 -21.22 10.16 9.46
CA HIS A 11 -21.46 11.53 8.99
C HIS A 11 -20.27 12.39 9.43
N ILE A 12 -19.42 12.74 8.47
CA ILE A 12 -18.28 13.62 8.71
C ILE A 12 -18.81 15.06 8.75
N THR A 13 -18.88 15.64 9.94
CA THR A 13 -19.23 17.05 10.13
C THR A 13 -18.10 17.97 9.63
N HIS A 14 -18.51 19.01 8.91
CA HIS A 14 -17.73 19.92 8.05
C HIS A 14 -16.52 20.69 8.65
N LYS A 15 -16.14 20.52 9.93
CA LYS A 15 -15.28 21.52 10.61
C LYS A 15 -13.77 21.36 10.43
N ASP A 16 -13.23 20.16 10.21
CA ASP A 16 -11.76 19.93 10.31
C ASP A 16 -11.15 19.27 9.05
N HIS A 17 -11.47 19.77 7.85
CA HIS A 17 -10.93 19.18 6.60
C HIS A 17 -9.71 19.91 6.03
N ASP A 18 -9.45 21.15 6.47
CA ASP A 18 -8.26 21.89 6.08
C ASP A 18 -7.19 21.76 7.17
N LEU A 19 -6.49 20.64 7.16
CA LEU A 19 -5.44 20.30 8.13
C LEU A 19 -4.28 21.30 8.09
N ASP A 20 -3.99 21.92 6.94
CA ASP A 20 -2.91 22.92 6.78
C ASP A 20 -3.20 24.22 7.56
N SER A 21 -4.47 24.51 7.88
CA SER A 21 -4.88 25.72 8.61
C SER A 21 -4.78 25.62 10.14
N LEU A 22 -4.67 24.39 10.67
CA LEU A 22 -4.78 24.12 12.10
C LEU A 22 -3.47 24.44 12.85
N GLN A 23 -3.55 25.32 13.84
CA GLN A 23 -2.40 25.72 14.68
C GLN A 23 -2.16 24.79 15.87
N VAL A 24 -3.17 24.02 16.26
CA VAL A 24 -3.13 23.08 17.40
C VAL A 24 -3.72 21.75 16.93
N LEU A 25 -3.15 20.65 17.42
CA LEU A 25 -3.64 19.31 17.14
C LEU A 25 -4.98 19.08 17.85
N PRO A 26 -6.10 18.84 17.14
CA PRO A 26 -7.39 18.57 17.78
C PRO A 26 -7.40 17.19 18.46
N ASP A 27 -8.24 17.02 19.48
CA ASP A 27 -8.38 15.76 20.25
C ASP A 27 -8.75 14.54 19.39
N SER A 28 -9.44 14.78 18.27
CA SER A 28 -9.81 13.75 17.29
C SER A 28 -8.60 13.19 16.54
N TYR A 29 -7.50 13.94 16.47
CA TYR A 29 -6.22 13.57 15.87
C TYR A 29 -5.12 13.30 16.91
N GLN A 30 -5.43 13.36 18.20
CA GLN A 30 -4.48 13.03 19.26
C GLN A 30 -4.41 11.52 19.48
N TRP A 31 -3.40 10.89 18.89
CA TRP A 31 -3.05 9.50 19.10
C TRP A 31 -2.30 9.37 20.43
N VAL A 32 -2.78 8.49 21.30
CA VAL A 32 -2.06 8.10 22.53
C VAL A 32 -1.34 6.80 22.20
N GLN A 33 -0.01 6.81 22.19
CA GLN A 33 0.75 5.59 21.98
C GLN A 33 1.52 5.18 23.23
N PRO A 34 1.38 3.92 23.67
CA PRO A 34 2.25 3.34 24.69
C PRO A 34 3.60 3.01 24.03
N ASP A 35 4.63 3.81 24.33
CA ASP A 35 6.06 3.45 24.26
C ASP A 35 6.72 3.14 22.89
N LEU A 36 6.09 3.39 21.73
CA LEU A 36 6.58 2.87 20.43
C LEU A 36 6.58 3.83 19.22
N PHE A 37 6.46 5.15 19.40
CA PHE A 37 6.87 6.06 18.32
C PHE A 37 8.38 6.30 18.43
N PRO A 38 9.24 5.72 17.59
CA PRO A 38 10.46 6.44 17.27
C PRO A 38 10.01 7.69 16.52
N SER A 39 10.13 8.82 17.20
CA SER A 39 10.13 10.11 16.52
C SER A 39 11.17 10.05 15.38
N LEU A 40 11.09 10.96 14.42
CA LEU A 40 12.13 11.09 13.39
C LEU A 40 13.53 11.39 14.00
N GLN A 41 13.63 11.56 15.33
CA GLN A 41 14.87 11.75 16.06
C GLN A 41 15.60 10.41 16.18
N GLN A 42 16.67 10.34 15.41
CA GLN A 42 17.53 9.19 15.20
C GLN A 42 18.12 8.63 16.50
N HIS A 43 18.04 7.31 16.66
CA HIS A 43 19.23 6.57 17.04
C HIS A 43 20.00 6.25 15.76
N SER A 44 21.32 6.38 15.77
CA SER A 44 22.21 5.96 14.69
C SER A 44 21.98 4.48 14.41
N THR A 45 21.14 4.17 13.42
CA THR A 45 20.89 2.81 12.97
C THR A 45 22.10 2.33 12.18
N PRO A 46 22.69 1.17 12.51
CA PRO A 46 23.69 0.53 11.68
C PRO A 46 23.20 0.39 10.23
N LEU A 47 24.10 0.44 9.25
CA LEU A 47 23.76 0.28 7.82
C LEU A 47 22.99 -1.02 7.54
N SER A 48 23.25 -2.10 8.31
CA SER A 48 22.52 -3.39 8.25
C SER A 48 21.03 -3.30 8.62
N ASP A 49 20.61 -2.17 9.17
CA ASP A 49 19.28 -1.91 9.69
C ASP A 49 18.54 -0.87 8.84
N THR A 50 19.10 -0.53 7.67
CA THR A 50 18.45 0.33 6.67
C THR A 50 17.78 -0.50 5.60
N LEU A 51 16.72 0.04 5.00
CA LEU A 51 16.00 -0.62 3.92
C LEU A 51 16.93 -0.78 2.70
N PRO A 52 17.08 -2.00 2.12
CA PRO A 52 18.00 -2.22 1.00
C PRO A 52 17.69 -1.32 -0.19
N LEU A 53 18.71 -0.75 -0.83
CA LEU A 53 18.62 -0.02 -2.10
C LEU A 53 19.22 -0.89 -3.21
N ILE A 54 18.42 -1.21 -4.22
CA ILE A 54 18.78 -2.14 -5.28
C ILE A 54 18.77 -1.41 -6.63
N ASP A 55 19.86 -1.55 -7.38
CA ASP A 55 19.96 -1.03 -8.73
C ASP A 55 19.48 -2.09 -9.74
N LEU A 56 18.34 -1.85 -10.41
CA LEU A 56 17.76 -2.82 -11.35
C LEU A 56 18.55 -2.99 -12.65
N SER A 57 19.58 -2.17 -12.89
CA SER A 57 20.47 -2.34 -14.04
C SER A 57 21.60 -3.35 -13.81
N LEU A 58 21.82 -3.78 -12.55
CA LEU A 58 22.88 -4.71 -12.20
C LEU A 58 22.45 -6.18 -12.35
N PRO A 59 23.38 -7.09 -12.70
CA PRO A 59 23.05 -8.50 -12.94
C PRO A 59 22.64 -9.28 -11.69
N ASP A 60 23.08 -8.85 -10.50
CA ASP A 60 22.76 -9.46 -9.20
C ASP A 60 21.46 -8.92 -8.57
N ALA A 61 20.78 -7.98 -9.25
CA ALA A 61 19.52 -7.41 -8.76
C ALA A 61 18.46 -8.47 -8.40
N PRO A 62 18.24 -9.56 -9.17
CA PRO A 62 17.28 -10.60 -8.81
C PRO A 62 17.56 -11.26 -7.45
N ASP A 63 18.81 -11.66 -7.20
CA ASP A 63 19.23 -12.30 -5.94
C ASP A 63 19.05 -11.34 -4.75
N LEU A 64 19.42 -10.06 -4.93
CA LEU A 64 19.25 -9.02 -3.92
C LEU A 64 17.77 -8.77 -3.61
N ILE A 65 16.90 -8.79 -4.63
CA ILE A 65 15.45 -8.68 -4.46
C ILE A 65 14.91 -9.87 -3.68
N GLY A 66 15.26 -11.10 -4.07
CA GLY A 66 14.85 -12.32 -3.38
C GLY A 66 15.23 -12.28 -1.90
N LYS A 67 16.46 -11.87 -1.59
CA LYS A 67 16.92 -11.68 -0.20
C LYS A 67 16.13 -10.61 0.54
N ALA A 68 15.89 -9.45 -0.08
CA ALA A 68 15.14 -8.35 0.54
C ALA A 68 13.67 -8.74 0.80
N LEU A 69 13.02 -9.46 -0.12
CA LEU A 69 11.66 -9.94 0.05
C LEU A 69 11.52 -10.92 1.22
N ARG A 70 12.51 -11.82 1.43
CA ARG A 70 12.50 -12.76 2.57
C ARG A 70 12.77 -12.11 3.92
N THR A 71 13.63 -11.09 3.94
CA THR A 71 14.15 -10.52 5.19
C THR A 71 13.42 -9.25 5.64
N TRP A 72 12.94 -8.45 4.68
CA TRP A 72 12.26 -7.18 4.93
C TRP A 72 10.82 -7.17 4.43
N GLY A 73 10.51 -7.95 3.39
CA GLY A 73 9.26 -7.76 2.65
C GLY A 73 9.20 -6.42 1.90
N SER A 74 10.31 -5.67 1.84
CA SER A 74 10.39 -4.35 1.24
C SER A 74 11.83 -3.98 0.88
N PHE A 75 11.99 -3.10 -0.11
CA PHE A 75 13.27 -2.54 -0.57
C PHE A 75 13.03 -1.26 -1.38
N GLN A 76 14.09 -0.50 -1.64
CA GLN A 76 14.10 0.59 -2.61
C GLN A 76 14.75 0.13 -3.92
N ILE A 77 14.29 0.69 -5.04
CA ILE A 77 14.86 0.45 -6.37
C ILE A 77 15.24 1.74 -7.08
N ILE A 78 16.34 1.72 -7.81
CA ILE A 78 16.76 2.75 -8.78
C ILE A 78 17.00 2.11 -10.15
N ASN A 79 17.20 2.95 -11.18
CA ASN A 79 17.36 2.50 -12.58
C ASN A 79 16.23 1.56 -13.03
N HIS A 80 15.02 1.82 -12.54
CA HIS A 80 13.86 0.96 -12.73
C HIS A 80 13.19 1.09 -14.10
N GLY A 81 13.63 2.02 -14.94
CA GLY A 81 13.14 2.20 -16.31
C GLY A 81 11.91 3.11 -16.46
N VAL A 82 11.11 3.31 -15.39
CA VAL A 82 10.03 4.32 -15.40
C VAL A 82 10.62 5.74 -15.56
N PRO A 83 10.15 6.55 -16.53
CA PRO A 83 10.65 7.91 -16.72
C PRO A 83 10.47 8.79 -15.48
N LEU A 84 11.54 9.42 -14.99
CA LEU A 84 11.45 10.31 -13.83
C LEU A 84 10.55 11.54 -14.08
N SER A 85 10.49 12.02 -15.34
CA SER A 85 9.59 13.09 -15.74
C SER A 85 8.11 12.71 -15.53
N LEU A 86 7.75 11.46 -15.77
CA LEU A 86 6.39 10.94 -15.54
C LEU A 86 6.08 10.84 -14.04
N ILE A 87 7.02 10.33 -13.23
CA ILE A 87 6.88 10.28 -11.77
C ILE A 87 6.68 11.70 -11.21
N HIS A 88 7.48 12.67 -11.66
CA HIS A 88 7.34 14.07 -11.26
C HIS A 88 6.03 14.71 -11.75
N ALA A 89 5.54 14.35 -12.93
CA ALA A 89 4.25 14.83 -13.45
C ALA A 89 3.07 14.28 -12.64
N ALA A 90 3.10 13.00 -12.26
CA ALA A 90 2.11 12.39 -11.38
C ALA A 90 2.15 13.01 -9.98
N GLN A 91 3.35 13.22 -9.41
CA GLN A 91 3.53 13.93 -8.15
C GLN A 91 2.96 15.36 -8.22
N SER A 92 3.27 16.11 -9.27
CA SER A 92 2.78 17.48 -9.46
C SER A 92 1.25 17.50 -9.56
N SER A 93 0.67 16.54 -10.28
CA SER A 93 -0.78 16.40 -10.38
C SER A 93 -1.45 16.13 -9.02
N ALA A 94 -0.80 15.35 -8.15
CA ALA A 94 -1.25 15.12 -6.79
C ALA A 94 -1.11 16.36 -5.91
N ILE A 95 0.00 17.11 -6.01
CA ILE A 95 0.18 18.39 -5.31
C ILE A 95 -0.93 19.37 -5.69
N ASP A 96 -1.18 19.54 -6.99
CA ASP A 96 -2.22 20.43 -7.50
C ASP A 96 -3.60 20.04 -6.97
N LEU A 97 -3.89 18.74 -6.85
CA LEU A 97 -5.15 18.23 -6.30
C LEU A 97 -5.33 18.65 -4.84
N PHE A 98 -4.33 18.41 -4.00
CA PHE A 98 -4.43 18.70 -2.57
C PHE A 98 -4.34 20.20 -2.25
N ALA A 99 -3.76 20.99 -3.15
CA ALA A 99 -3.76 22.45 -3.10
C ALA A 99 -5.13 23.09 -3.43
N LEU A 100 -6.06 22.34 -4.03
CA LEU A 100 -7.42 22.84 -4.26
C LEU A 100 -8.13 23.12 -2.93
N PRO A 101 -8.96 24.18 -2.84
CA PRO A 101 -9.77 24.41 -1.65
C PRO A 101 -10.69 23.21 -1.38
N THR A 102 -10.92 22.90 -0.10
CA THR A 102 -11.73 21.77 0.35
C THR A 102 -13.07 21.60 -0.38
N PRO A 103 -13.88 22.66 -0.64
CA PRO A 103 -15.13 22.52 -1.37
C PRO A 103 -14.97 21.95 -2.79
N TYR A 104 -13.83 22.18 -3.45
CA TYR A 104 -13.54 21.63 -4.78
C TYR A 104 -13.08 20.17 -4.68
N LYS A 105 -12.18 19.85 -3.75
CA LYS A 105 -11.75 18.46 -3.48
C LYS A 105 -12.96 17.55 -3.21
N LEU A 106 -13.93 18.06 -2.46
CA LEU A 106 -15.16 17.34 -2.12
C LEU A 106 -16.07 17.01 -3.32
N LYS A 107 -15.95 17.71 -4.46
CA LYS A 107 -16.70 17.36 -5.67
C LYS A 107 -16.29 16.01 -6.27
N ALA A 108 -15.08 15.57 -5.94
CA ALA A 108 -14.57 14.26 -6.31
C ALA A 108 -14.52 13.30 -5.11
N SER A 109 -15.38 13.49 -4.11
CA SER A 109 -15.43 12.61 -2.93
C SER A 109 -15.74 11.17 -3.31
N ARG A 110 -15.12 10.24 -2.59
CA ARG A 110 -15.42 8.82 -2.68
C ARG A 110 -16.89 8.56 -2.35
N THR A 111 -17.58 7.85 -3.24
CA THR A 111 -18.94 7.37 -2.99
C THR A 111 -18.93 6.27 -1.92
N PRO A 112 -19.87 6.27 -0.96
CA PRO A 112 -19.97 5.18 0.02
C PRO A 112 -20.03 3.81 -0.65
N GLY A 113 -19.21 2.86 -0.16
CA GLY A 113 -19.11 1.51 -0.71
C GLY A 113 -18.21 1.36 -1.94
N THR A 114 -17.69 2.45 -2.50
CA THR A 114 -16.70 2.39 -3.61
C THR A 114 -15.29 2.71 -3.11
N PHE A 115 -14.29 2.47 -3.96
CA PHE A 115 -12.88 2.79 -3.67
C PHE A 115 -12.42 4.15 -4.22
N PRO A 116 -12.74 4.54 -5.47
CA PRO A 116 -12.21 5.75 -6.10
C PRO A 116 -12.67 7.05 -5.44
N GLY A 117 -11.83 8.09 -5.47
CA GLY A 117 -12.17 9.46 -5.08
C GLY A 117 -11.42 9.98 -3.85
N TYR A 118 -11.71 11.23 -3.51
CA TYR A 118 -11.18 11.99 -2.38
C TYR A 118 -11.81 11.53 -1.06
N GLY A 119 -11.02 11.44 0.00
CA GLY A 119 -11.55 11.22 1.35
C GLY A 119 -10.48 10.83 2.35
N ILE A 120 -10.91 10.43 3.53
CA ILE A 120 -10.03 9.89 4.56
C ILE A 120 -9.55 8.48 4.17
N ALA A 121 -8.40 8.08 4.72
CA ALA A 121 -7.88 6.74 4.55
C ALA A 121 -8.89 5.70 5.06
N ARG A 122 -9.15 4.64 4.29
CA ARG A 122 -10.19 3.65 4.63
C ARG A 122 -9.89 2.91 5.94
N ILE A 123 -8.61 2.68 6.22
CA ILE A 123 -8.18 2.02 7.45
C ILE A 123 -8.48 2.84 8.71
N ASN A 124 -8.87 4.12 8.58
CA ASN A 124 -9.24 4.98 9.70
C ASN A 124 -10.35 4.36 10.57
N SER A 125 -11.25 3.53 10.03
CA SER A 125 -12.30 2.87 10.82
C SER A 125 -11.78 1.89 11.87
N PHE A 126 -10.54 1.41 11.74
CA PHE A 126 -9.90 0.52 12.72
C PHE A 126 -9.25 1.25 13.90
N PHE A 127 -9.17 2.57 13.83
CA PHE A 127 -8.48 3.37 14.83
C PHE A 127 -9.45 4.31 15.54
N PRO A 128 -9.27 4.53 16.86
CA PRO A 128 -10.13 5.43 17.62
C PRO A 128 -9.88 6.91 17.30
N LYS A 129 -8.82 7.22 16.55
CA LYS A 129 -8.35 8.57 16.23
C LYS A 129 -8.20 8.74 14.72
N ARG A 130 -8.38 9.97 14.25
CA ARG A 130 -8.27 10.35 12.85
C ARG A 130 -6.82 10.46 12.41
N MET A 131 -6.59 10.12 11.16
CA MET A 131 -5.28 10.23 10.51
C MET A 131 -5.00 11.66 10.05
N TRP A 132 -3.80 12.17 10.30
CA TRP A 132 -3.31 13.48 9.85
C TRP A 132 -2.88 13.41 8.38
N SER A 133 -3.84 13.13 7.51
CA SER A 133 -3.61 12.98 6.08
C SER A 133 -4.88 13.23 5.27
N GLU A 134 -4.68 13.64 4.02
CA GLU A 134 -5.69 13.60 2.98
C GLU A 134 -5.35 12.50 1.96
N SER A 135 -6.37 11.89 1.37
CA SER A 135 -6.17 10.79 0.44
C SER A 135 -7.06 10.89 -0.79
N PHE A 136 -6.57 10.45 -1.94
CA PHE A 136 -7.33 10.33 -3.18
C PHE A 136 -6.98 9.00 -3.87
N THR A 137 -7.99 8.19 -4.15
CA THR A 137 -7.79 6.89 -4.79
C THR A 137 -8.22 6.95 -6.26
N ILE A 138 -7.35 6.52 -7.18
CA ILE A 138 -7.66 6.29 -8.58
C ILE A 138 -7.70 4.78 -8.79
N MET A 139 -8.81 4.26 -9.30
CA MET A 139 -8.93 2.85 -9.73
C MET A 139 -9.78 2.86 -10.99
N GLY A 140 -9.22 2.33 -12.08
CA GLY A 140 -9.74 2.58 -13.43
C GLY A 140 -9.52 4.03 -13.88
N SER A 141 -10.43 4.56 -14.69
CA SER A 141 -10.30 5.92 -15.24
C SER A 141 -10.58 7.02 -14.20
N PRO A 142 -9.68 8.01 -14.01
CA PRO A 142 -9.94 9.16 -13.15
C PRO A 142 -10.83 10.23 -13.80
N LEU A 143 -11.30 10.02 -15.04
CA LEU A 143 -11.96 11.03 -15.88
C LEU A 143 -13.07 11.79 -15.14
N GLU A 144 -14.06 11.09 -14.58
CA GLU A 144 -15.21 11.73 -13.94
C GLU A 144 -14.79 12.59 -12.73
N HIS A 145 -13.88 12.09 -11.90
CA HIS A 145 -13.35 12.89 -10.79
C HIS A 145 -12.57 14.10 -11.29
N PHE A 146 -11.70 13.92 -12.29
CA PHE A 146 -10.84 14.99 -12.78
C PHE A 146 -11.64 16.07 -13.52
N ARG A 147 -12.75 15.73 -14.18
CA ARG A 147 -13.68 16.71 -14.76
C ARG A 147 -14.29 17.62 -13.68
N HIS A 148 -14.61 17.06 -12.51
CA HIS A 148 -15.12 17.86 -11.38
C HIS A 148 -14.05 18.76 -10.75
N LEU A 149 -12.80 18.29 -10.69
CA LEU A 149 -11.67 19.02 -10.09
C LEU A 149 -11.10 20.09 -11.04
N TRP A 150 -10.95 19.77 -12.33
CA TRP A 150 -10.31 20.61 -13.34
C TRP A 150 -11.11 20.63 -14.65
N PRO A 151 -12.28 21.30 -14.72
CA PRO A 151 -13.16 21.29 -15.89
C PRO A 151 -12.49 21.70 -17.21
N HIS A 152 -11.40 22.46 -17.15
CA HIS A 152 -10.69 22.99 -18.32
C HIS A 152 -9.30 22.35 -18.57
N ASP A 153 -8.82 21.44 -17.69
CA ASP A 153 -7.46 20.86 -17.77
C ASP A 153 -7.42 19.37 -17.33
N TYR A 154 -8.58 18.69 -17.30
CA TYR A 154 -8.66 17.31 -16.83
C TYR A 154 -7.96 16.32 -17.78
N SER A 155 -7.99 16.56 -19.10
CA SER A 155 -7.49 15.61 -20.11
C SER A 155 -6.01 15.33 -19.93
N LYS A 156 -5.19 16.38 -19.83
CA LYS A 156 -3.75 16.26 -19.60
C LYS A 156 -3.42 15.47 -18.33
N ARG A 157 -4.19 15.67 -17.26
CA ARG A 157 -4.00 14.97 -15.98
C ARG A 157 -4.44 13.51 -16.07
N CYS A 158 -5.50 13.22 -16.82
CA CYS A 158 -5.89 11.85 -17.14
C CYS A 158 -4.79 11.14 -17.94
N ASP A 159 -4.20 11.79 -18.95
CA ASP A 159 -3.13 11.22 -19.77
C ASP A 159 -1.89 10.89 -18.93
N ILE A 160 -1.50 11.80 -18.02
CA ILE A 160 -0.39 11.57 -17.07
C ILE A 160 -0.66 10.34 -16.21
N MET A 161 -1.87 10.22 -15.63
CA MET A 161 -2.18 9.08 -14.74
C MET A 161 -2.34 7.76 -15.50
N ALA A 162 -2.83 7.80 -16.75
CA ALA A 162 -2.93 6.63 -17.61
C ALA A 162 -1.54 6.12 -18.04
N GLU A 163 -0.64 7.04 -18.39
CA GLU A 163 0.75 6.72 -18.71
C GLU A 163 1.49 6.17 -17.47
N TYR A 164 1.28 6.79 -16.31
CA TYR A 164 1.81 6.32 -15.03
C TYR A 164 1.33 4.90 -14.71
N ASP A 165 0.03 4.62 -14.84
CA ASP A 165 -0.52 3.27 -14.67
C ASP A 165 0.16 2.26 -15.58
N ARG A 166 0.32 2.58 -16.88
CA ARG A 166 0.95 1.67 -17.85
C ARG A 166 2.40 1.33 -17.48
N GLU A 167 3.20 2.35 -17.18
CA GLU A 167 4.62 2.16 -16.84
C GLU A 167 4.80 1.40 -15.52
N LEU A 168 4.01 1.73 -14.50
CA LEU A 168 4.07 1.05 -13.20
C LEU A 168 3.53 -0.39 -13.28
N LYS A 169 2.51 -0.66 -14.10
CA LYS A 169 2.02 -2.01 -14.35
C LYS A 169 3.10 -2.90 -14.99
N SER A 170 3.82 -2.36 -15.98
CA SER A 170 4.95 -3.04 -16.61
C SER A 170 6.09 -3.31 -15.62
N LEU A 171 6.43 -2.34 -14.77
CA LEU A 171 7.41 -2.52 -13.70
C LEU A 171 6.98 -3.61 -12.70
N CYS A 172 5.72 -3.57 -12.23
CA CYS A 172 5.17 -4.58 -11.33
C CYS A 172 5.24 -5.99 -11.93
N GLY A 173 4.90 -6.14 -13.22
CA GLY A 173 5.00 -7.44 -13.90
C GLY A 173 6.43 -8.00 -13.90
N ARG A 174 7.45 -7.15 -14.15
CA ARG A 174 8.86 -7.56 -14.07
C ARG A 174 9.27 -7.95 -12.64
N LEU A 175 8.92 -7.13 -11.66
CA LEU A 175 9.24 -7.40 -10.25
C LEU A 175 8.55 -8.67 -9.73
N MET A 176 7.31 -8.93 -10.17
CA MET A 176 6.60 -10.17 -9.87
C MET A 176 7.34 -11.40 -10.41
N TRP A 177 7.81 -11.36 -11.66
CA TRP A 177 8.58 -12.48 -12.21
C TRP A 177 9.90 -12.70 -11.49
N ILE A 178 10.60 -11.64 -11.10
CA ILE A 178 11.81 -11.77 -10.26
C ILE A 178 11.44 -12.46 -8.94
N ALA A 179 10.44 -11.94 -8.22
CA ALA A 179 10.01 -12.50 -6.94
C ALA A 179 9.62 -13.98 -7.03
N LEU A 180 8.87 -14.37 -8.07
CA LEU A 180 8.46 -15.76 -8.29
C LEU A 180 9.63 -16.66 -8.70
N SER A 181 10.52 -16.19 -9.58
CA SER A 181 11.69 -16.95 -10.02
C SER A 181 12.65 -17.25 -8.86
N GLU A 182 12.82 -16.30 -7.93
CA GLU A 182 13.57 -16.49 -6.69
C GLU A 182 12.99 -17.59 -5.77
N LEU A 183 11.73 -17.99 -6.00
CA LEU A 183 11.08 -19.12 -5.33
C LEU A 183 11.11 -20.41 -6.17
N GLY A 184 11.77 -20.41 -7.32
CA GLY A 184 11.76 -21.53 -8.27
C GLY A 184 10.43 -21.71 -9.01
N ILE A 185 9.59 -20.67 -9.03
CA ILE A 185 8.32 -20.66 -9.77
C ILE A 185 8.59 -20.09 -11.16
N THR A 186 8.24 -20.84 -12.19
CA THR A 186 8.43 -20.49 -13.60
C THR A 186 7.14 -19.96 -14.22
N ARG A 187 7.22 -19.54 -15.48
CA ARG A 187 6.06 -18.97 -16.20
C ARG A 187 4.91 -19.97 -16.34
N GLU A 188 5.25 -21.23 -16.58
CA GLU A 188 4.31 -22.33 -16.76
C GLU A 188 3.51 -22.66 -15.49
N ASP A 189 4.01 -22.22 -14.33
CA ASP A 189 3.36 -22.46 -13.04
C ASP A 189 2.22 -21.45 -12.74
N ILE A 190 2.21 -20.29 -13.41
CA ILE A 190 1.33 -19.17 -13.06
C ILE A 190 0.33 -18.91 -14.18
N ASN A 191 -0.83 -19.55 -14.07
CA ASN A 191 -1.93 -19.40 -15.03
C ASN A 191 -2.63 -18.02 -14.98
N TRP A 192 -2.50 -17.28 -13.89
CA TRP A 192 -3.14 -15.97 -13.71
C TRP A 192 -2.28 -14.78 -14.16
N ALA A 193 -1.07 -15.04 -14.68
CA ALA A 193 -0.24 -14.01 -15.32
C ALA A 193 -0.82 -13.53 -16.66
N GLY A 194 -1.89 -14.16 -17.14
CA GLY A 194 -2.54 -13.83 -18.40
C GLY A 194 -1.84 -14.45 -19.61
N PRO A 195 -2.45 -14.33 -20.80
CA PRO A 195 -2.02 -15.05 -22.00
C PRO A 195 -0.62 -14.67 -22.51
N ASN A 196 -0.16 -13.46 -22.19
CA ASN A 196 1.16 -12.96 -22.57
C ASN A 196 2.16 -12.99 -21.39
N GLU A 197 1.77 -13.59 -20.26
CA GLU A 197 2.59 -13.67 -19.04
C GLU A 197 3.06 -12.29 -18.53
N ASP A 198 2.29 -11.23 -18.81
CA ASP A 198 2.65 -9.85 -18.51
C ASP A 198 1.80 -9.26 -17.37
N PHE A 199 0.98 -10.09 -16.74
CA PHE A 199 0.03 -9.74 -15.69
C PHE A 199 -0.94 -8.61 -16.10
N LYS A 200 -1.22 -8.43 -17.40
CA LYS A 200 -2.17 -7.39 -17.86
C LYS A 200 -3.58 -7.56 -17.31
N THR A 201 -3.96 -8.77 -16.93
CA THR A 201 -5.25 -9.10 -16.29
C THR A 201 -5.30 -8.71 -14.81
N CYS A 202 -4.15 -8.44 -14.17
CA CYS A 202 -4.11 -7.90 -12.81
C CYS A 202 -4.63 -6.47 -12.80
N ASN A 203 -5.26 -6.09 -11.70
CA ASN A 203 -5.79 -4.75 -11.50
C ASN A 203 -4.81 -3.90 -10.68
N ALA A 204 -5.05 -2.60 -10.65
CA ALA A 204 -4.31 -1.70 -9.78
C ALA A 204 -5.16 -0.54 -9.30
N ALA A 205 -4.71 0.07 -8.20
CA ALA A 205 -5.18 1.37 -7.77
C ALA A 205 -3.98 2.28 -7.50
N THR A 206 -4.08 3.54 -7.89
CA THR A 206 -3.12 4.57 -7.49
C THR A 206 -3.69 5.34 -6.29
N GLN A 207 -3.02 5.27 -5.15
CA GLN A 207 -3.37 5.97 -3.94
C GLN A 207 -2.45 7.18 -3.76
N LEU A 208 -3.03 8.37 -3.86
CA LEU A 208 -2.36 9.64 -3.55
C LEU A 208 -2.57 9.92 -2.06
N ASN A 209 -1.48 10.19 -1.34
CA ASN A 209 -1.53 10.55 0.08
C ASN A 209 -0.78 11.85 0.32
N PHE A 210 -1.40 12.76 1.03
CA PHE A 210 -0.82 14.04 1.41
C PHE A 210 -0.86 14.20 2.92
N TYR A 211 0.28 14.57 3.48
CA TYR A 211 0.49 14.74 4.91
C TYR A 211 0.94 16.18 5.15
N PRO A 212 0.03 17.05 5.58
CA PRO A 212 0.33 18.41 6.03
C PRO A 212 1.38 18.44 7.13
N ALA A 213 2.03 19.59 7.30
CA ALA A 213 2.83 19.84 8.49
C ALA A 213 1.92 19.74 9.74
N CYS A 214 2.40 19.09 10.79
CA CYS A 214 1.61 18.83 11.99
C CYS A 214 2.13 19.68 13.17
N PRO A 215 1.28 20.42 13.90
CA PRO A 215 1.72 21.21 15.04
C PRO A 215 2.29 20.35 16.18
N ASP A 216 1.79 19.13 16.35
CA ASP A 216 2.19 18.19 17.40
C ASP A 216 2.42 16.77 16.84
N PRO A 217 3.50 16.55 16.08
CA PRO A 217 3.71 15.31 15.32
C PRO A 217 3.92 14.08 16.19
N ASP A 218 4.42 14.24 17.42
CA ASP A 218 4.65 13.12 18.36
C ASP A 218 3.33 12.54 18.92
N ARG A 219 2.22 13.26 18.73
CA ARG A 219 0.86 12.88 19.13
C ARG A 219 -0.08 12.68 17.94
N ALA A 220 0.44 12.68 16.71
CA ALA A 220 -0.35 12.51 15.51
C ALA A 220 0.17 11.33 14.69
N MET A 221 -0.69 10.77 13.84
CA MET A 221 -0.31 9.71 12.91
C MET A 221 -0.81 10.07 11.52
N GLY A 222 0.08 10.03 10.52
CA GLY A 222 -0.27 10.28 9.14
C GLY A 222 -1.05 9.11 8.55
N LEU A 223 -0.56 7.89 8.70
CA LEU A 223 -1.24 6.66 8.31
C LEU A 223 -0.90 5.57 9.33
N GLY A 224 -1.92 5.00 9.98
CA GLY A 224 -1.74 3.99 11.02
C GLY A 224 -1.01 2.73 10.53
N ALA A 225 -0.33 2.04 11.45
CA ALA A 225 0.35 0.77 11.18
C ALA A 225 -0.60 -0.24 10.55
N HIS A 226 -0.27 -0.77 9.38
CA HIS A 226 -1.07 -1.76 8.64
C HIS A 226 -0.20 -2.58 7.68
N THR A 227 -0.78 -3.61 7.07
CA THR A 227 -0.21 -4.30 5.90
C THR A 227 -1.08 -4.06 4.66
N ASP A 228 -0.49 -4.19 3.47
CA ASP A 228 -1.20 -3.99 2.21
C ASP A 228 -1.88 -5.27 1.72
N THR A 229 -3.09 -5.16 1.19
CA THR A 229 -3.85 -6.29 0.62
C THR A 229 -3.41 -6.64 -0.81
N THR A 230 -2.23 -6.21 -1.25
CA THR A 230 -1.76 -6.26 -2.64
C THR A 230 -0.97 -7.54 -2.94
N LEU A 231 -0.59 -7.75 -4.20
CA LEU A 231 0.58 -8.59 -4.54
C LEU A 231 1.85 -7.79 -4.23
N LEU A 232 1.95 -6.61 -4.82
CA LEU A 232 3.02 -5.66 -4.61
C LEU A 232 2.46 -4.25 -4.46
N THR A 233 3.13 -3.43 -3.67
CA THR A 233 2.96 -1.98 -3.66
C THR A 233 4.25 -1.33 -4.14
N VAL A 234 4.14 -0.41 -5.11
CA VAL A 234 5.25 0.42 -5.58
C VAL A 234 4.97 1.88 -5.24
N LEU A 235 5.80 2.48 -4.39
CA LEU A 235 5.56 3.78 -3.79
C LEU A 235 6.62 4.78 -4.24
N HIS A 236 6.16 5.85 -4.88
CA HIS A 236 6.92 7.09 -5.00
C HIS A 236 6.67 7.96 -3.76
N GLN A 237 7.71 8.60 -3.24
CA GLN A 237 7.62 9.58 -2.16
C GLN A 237 8.51 10.79 -2.46
N ASN A 238 8.09 11.98 -2.01
CA ASN A 238 8.94 13.15 -2.09
C ASN A 238 10.13 13.05 -1.10
N ASN A 239 11.02 14.05 -1.10
CA ASN A 239 12.21 14.07 -0.23
C ASN A 239 11.90 14.30 1.27
N THR A 240 10.67 14.05 1.72
CA THR A 240 10.26 14.19 3.12
C THR A 240 10.11 12.81 3.75
N ARG A 241 10.85 12.56 4.85
CA ARG A 241 10.74 11.33 5.64
C ARG A 241 9.34 11.14 6.20
N GLY A 242 8.93 9.89 6.34
CA GLY A 242 7.66 9.57 7.03
C GLY A 242 7.25 8.12 6.95
N LEU A 243 7.64 7.38 5.90
CA LEU A 243 7.40 5.93 5.85
C LEU A 243 8.27 5.23 6.90
N GLN A 244 7.63 4.40 7.72
CA GLN A 244 8.30 3.49 8.65
C GLN A 244 7.85 2.05 8.39
N ILE A 245 8.79 1.12 8.46
CA ILE A 245 8.56 -0.32 8.27
C ILE A 245 8.92 -1.04 9.57
N LEU A 246 8.07 -1.94 10.03
CA LEU A 246 8.28 -2.73 11.24
C LEU A 246 9.17 -3.93 10.92
N ARG A 247 10.35 -3.98 11.55
CA ARG A 247 11.27 -5.12 11.45
C ARG A 247 10.91 -6.22 12.44
N GLU A 248 11.30 -7.45 12.11
CA GLU A 248 11.32 -8.56 13.07
C GLU A 248 12.09 -8.15 14.34
N GLY A 249 11.45 -8.28 15.52
CA GLY A 249 11.95 -7.71 16.78
C GLY A 249 11.23 -6.43 17.24
N ARG A 250 10.18 -6.00 16.53
CA ARG A 250 9.28 -4.86 16.87
C ARG A 250 9.95 -3.48 16.86
N GLN A 251 10.97 -3.30 16.03
CA GLN A 251 11.59 -1.99 15.82
C GLN A 251 11.06 -1.36 14.52
N TRP A 252 10.55 -0.13 14.62
CA TRP A 252 10.20 0.68 13.45
C TRP A 252 11.47 1.27 12.83
N VAL A 253 11.64 1.09 11.52
CA VAL A 253 12.75 1.62 10.74
C VAL A 253 12.20 2.69 9.79
N THR A 254 12.72 3.91 9.90
CA THR A 254 12.38 5.00 8.98
C THR A 254 13.06 4.78 7.63
N VAL A 255 12.29 4.84 6.55
CA VAL A 255 12.81 4.73 5.18
C VAL A 255 13.30 6.10 4.72
N GLU A 256 14.61 6.19 4.48
CA GLU A 256 15.24 7.40 3.95
C GLU A 256 14.88 7.58 2.47
N PRO A 257 14.27 8.71 2.07
CA PRO A 257 13.97 8.98 0.66
C PRO A 257 15.25 9.07 -0.17
N VAL A 258 15.33 8.29 -1.25
CA VAL A 258 16.41 8.37 -2.24
C VAL A 258 15.85 9.01 -3.51
N ALA A 259 16.56 10.01 -4.04
CA ALA A 259 16.11 10.74 -5.22
C ALA A 259 15.96 9.81 -6.43
N GLY A 260 14.78 9.83 -7.05
CA GLY A 260 14.46 8.97 -8.19
C GLY A 260 14.29 7.49 -7.85
N ALA A 261 14.26 7.11 -6.57
CA ALA A 261 13.99 5.74 -6.15
C ALA A 261 12.49 5.50 -5.91
N LEU A 262 12.09 4.24 -6.05
CA LEU A 262 10.76 3.76 -5.67
C LEU A 262 10.90 2.76 -4.52
N VAL A 263 9.98 2.77 -3.56
CA VAL A 263 9.90 1.73 -2.53
C VAL A 263 8.98 0.61 -3.04
N VAL A 264 9.41 -0.63 -2.94
CA VAL A 264 8.61 -1.82 -3.25
C VAL A 264 8.27 -2.54 -1.94
N GLN A 265 7.04 -3.00 -1.80
CA GLN A 265 6.56 -3.76 -0.64
C GLN A 265 5.75 -4.98 -1.09
N VAL A 266 5.92 -6.08 -0.37
CA VAL A 266 5.09 -7.28 -0.47
C VAL A 266 3.73 -6.98 0.15
N GLY A 267 2.66 -7.35 -0.55
CA GLY A 267 1.34 -7.37 0.05
C GLY A 267 0.90 -8.77 0.48
N ASP A 268 -0.21 -8.82 1.20
CA ASP A 268 -0.79 -10.03 1.78
C ASP A 268 -1.06 -11.11 0.72
N MET A 269 -1.42 -10.75 -0.53
CA MET A 269 -1.67 -11.74 -1.59
C MET A 269 -0.40 -12.46 -2.01
N LEU A 270 0.73 -11.74 -2.12
CA LEU A 270 2.01 -12.38 -2.44
C LEU A 270 2.55 -13.17 -1.24
N GLN A 271 2.25 -12.75 -0.01
CA GLN A 271 2.52 -13.56 1.17
C GLN A 271 1.75 -14.89 1.14
N ILE A 272 0.48 -14.88 0.74
CA ILE A 272 -0.32 -16.11 0.56
C ILE A 272 0.30 -17.00 -0.51
N VAL A 273 0.59 -16.46 -1.70
CA VAL A 273 1.16 -17.21 -2.83
C VAL A 273 2.51 -17.83 -2.48
N SER A 274 3.37 -17.08 -1.77
CA SER A 274 4.70 -17.54 -1.34
C SER A 274 4.69 -18.46 -0.11
N ASN A 275 3.50 -18.85 0.38
CA ASN A 275 3.34 -19.62 1.61
C ASN A 275 4.08 -19.00 2.82
N GLY A 276 4.07 -17.67 2.94
CA GLY A 276 4.74 -16.95 4.03
C GLY A 276 6.25 -16.76 3.88
N LEU A 277 6.87 -17.22 2.78
CA LEU A 277 8.30 -16.99 2.52
C LEU A 277 8.61 -15.52 2.26
N TYR A 278 7.68 -14.77 1.66
CA TYR A 278 7.72 -13.32 1.59
C TYR A 278 6.67 -12.75 2.53
N LYS A 279 7.13 -12.00 3.53
CA LYS A 279 6.23 -11.41 4.55
C LYS A 279 5.79 -10.03 4.11
N SER A 280 4.49 -9.79 4.18
CA SER A 280 3.84 -8.48 4.07
C SER A 280 4.18 -7.68 5.32
N PRO A 281 5.03 -6.64 5.22
CA PRO A 281 5.52 -5.96 6.40
C PRO A 281 4.47 -4.98 6.94
N PHE A 282 4.35 -4.90 8.26
CA PHE A 282 3.65 -3.77 8.88
C PHE A 282 4.40 -2.49 8.56
N HIS A 283 3.68 -1.48 8.11
CA HIS A 283 4.23 -0.17 7.80
C HIS A 283 3.26 0.94 8.23
N GLN A 284 3.80 2.13 8.49
CA GLN A 284 3.04 3.31 8.88
C GLN A 284 3.62 4.58 8.24
N ALA A 285 2.87 5.68 8.27
CA ALA A 285 3.38 6.99 7.88
C ALA A 285 3.31 7.95 9.06
N VAL A 286 4.46 8.38 9.56
CA VAL A 286 4.56 9.46 10.56
C VAL A 286 4.53 10.82 9.88
N VAL A 287 4.15 11.84 10.65
CA VAL A 287 4.12 13.24 10.22
C VAL A 287 5.23 14.02 10.89
N ASN A 288 5.48 15.24 10.42
CA ASN A 288 6.50 16.10 10.99
C ASN A 288 6.01 17.55 11.07
N ARG A 289 6.71 18.39 11.83
CA ARG A 289 6.28 19.76 12.13
C ARG A 289 6.55 20.77 11.02
N THR A 290 7.47 20.49 10.10
CA THR A 290 8.07 21.52 9.23
C THR A 290 7.83 21.33 7.74
N GLN A 291 7.63 20.09 7.30
CA GLN A 291 7.62 19.70 5.90
C GLN A 291 6.37 18.91 5.57
N LYS A 292 5.71 19.29 4.48
CA LYS A 292 4.65 18.50 3.87
C LYS A 292 5.26 17.24 3.25
N ARG A 293 4.59 16.11 3.40
CA ARG A 293 4.95 14.86 2.74
C ARG A 293 3.88 14.48 1.73
N LEU A 294 4.31 13.99 0.58
CA LEU A 294 3.43 13.44 -0.44
C LEU A 294 3.93 12.05 -0.81
N SER A 295 3.02 11.11 -1.02
CA SER A 295 3.35 9.84 -1.65
C SER A 295 2.30 9.40 -2.67
N VAL A 296 2.75 8.69 -3.68
CA VAL A 296 1.95 8.12 -4.77
C VAL A 296 2.18 6.61 -4.77
N ALA A 297 1.26 5.85 -4.17
CA ALA A 297 1.36 4.41 -4.04
C ALA A 297 0.59 3.73 -5.19
N TYR A 298 1.27 2.87 -5.93
CA TYR A 298 0.67 1.99 -6.93
C TYR A 298 0.42 0.61 -6.31
N LEU A 299 -0.85 0.29 -6.09
CA LEU A 299 -1.31 -0.91 -5.41
C LEU A 299 -1.64 -1.98 -6.45
N PHE A 300 -0.71 -2.90 -6.70
CA PHE A 300 -0.85 -3.95 -7.71
C PHE A 300 -1.52 -5.19 -7.12
N VAL A 301 -2.69 -5.55 -7.63
CA VAL A 301 -3.57 -6.57 -7.05
C VAL A 301 -3.87 -7.68 -8.06
N PRO A 302 -4.15 -8.91 -7.60
CA PRO A 302 -4.46 -9.99 -8.52
C PRO A 302 -5.80 -9.75 -9.25
N PRO A 303 -6.10 -10.52 -10.31
CA PRO A 303 -7.42 -10.46 -10.94
C PRO A 303 -8.52 -10.83 -9.95
N GLU A 304 -9.67 -10.14 -10.01
CA GLU A 304 -10.74 -10.25 -9.00
C GLU A 304 -11.28 -11.68 -8.79
N ASN A 305 -11.32 -12.47 -9.87
CA ASN A 305 -11.91 -13.81 -9.89
C ASN A 305 -10.87 -14.93 -9.78
N VAL A 306 -9.63 -14.62 -9.41
CA VAL A 306 -8.58 -15.62 -9.21
C VAL A 306 -8.43 -15.91 -7.72
N GLU A 307 -8.54 -17.18 -7.36
CA GLU A 307 -8.21 -17.64 -6.01
C GLU A 307 -6.69 -17.72 -5.83
N MET A 308 -6.18 -16.93 -4.90
CA MET A 308 -4.79 -16.94 -4.48
C MET A 308 -4.61 -17.99 -3.40
N SER A 309 -3.58 -18.83 -3.55
CA SER A 309 -3.27 -19.90 -2.60
C SER A 309 -1.75 -20.14 -2.54
N PRO A 310 -1.24 -20.75 -1.47
CA PRO A 310 0.14 -21.21 -1.41
C PRO A 310 0.52 -22.03 -2.64
N HIS A 311 1.56 -21.59 -3.35
CA HIS A 311 1.95 -22.24 -4.60
C HIS A 311 2.46 -23.67 -4.34
N LYS A 312 1.97 -24.65 -5.12
CA LYS A 312 2.21 -26.09 -4.88
C LYS A 312 3.69 -26.48 -4.83
N LYS A 313 4.56 -25.82 -5.62
CA LYS A 313 6.01 -26.06 -5.60
C LYS A 313 6.68 -25.71 -4.27
N LEU A 314 6.03 -24.89 -3.44
CA LEU A 314 6.54 -24.45 -2.14
C LEU A 314 6.03 -25.31 -0.98
N LEU A 315 5.22 -26.33 -1.28
CA LEU A 315 4.60 -27.20 -0.29
C LEU A 315 5.30 -28.55 -0.27
N ASN A 316 5.50 -29.08 0.93
CA ASN A 316 6.03 -30.41 1.16
C ASN A 316 5.58 -30.91 2.55
N PRO A 317 5.84 -32.17 2.94
CA PRO A 317 5.40 -32.69 4.24
C PRO A 317 5.90 -31.91 5.46
N THR A 318 6.99 -31.15 5.33
CA THR A 318 7.54 -30.30 6.39
C THR A 318 7.09 -28.83 6.30
N GLN A 319 6.45 -28.45 5.18
CA GLN A 319 5.95 -27.10 4.90
C GLN A 319 4.53 -27.22 4.30
N PRO A 320 3.53 -27.54 5.13
CA PRO A 320 2.13 -27.57 4.70
C PRO A 320 1.65 -26.16 4.31
N PRO A 321 0.52 -26.04 3.59
CA PRO A 321 -0.07 -24.75 3.27
C PRO A 321 -0.45 -23.99 4.55
N LEU A 322 0.05 -22.76 4.69
CA LEU A 322 -0.24 -21.89 5.83
C LEU A 322 -1.56 -21.14 5.68
N TYR A 323 -2.09 -21.02 4.46
CA TYR A 323 -3.27 -20.22 4.16
C TYR A 323 -4.23 -21.02 3.28
N ARG A 324 -5.54 -20.87 3.53
CA ARG A 324 -6.57 -21.39 2.64
C ARG A 324 -6.62 -20.56 1.33
N PRO A 325 -7.03 -21.16 0.20
CA PRO A 325 -7.31 -20.41 -1.02
C PRO A 325 -8.34 -19.30 -0.78
N ILE A 326 -8.13 -18.14 -1.38
CA ILE A 326 -9.05 -17.00 -1.27
C ILE A 326 -8.94 -16.04 -2.45
N SER A 327 -10.05 -15.48 -2.90
CA SER A 327 -10.04 -14.36 -3.86
C SER A 327 -9.63 -13.05 -3.18
N TRP A 328 -9.08 -12.10 -3.92
CA TRP A 328 -8.73 -10.78 -3.36
C TRP A 328 -9.95 -10.02 -2.83
N THR A 329 -11.08 -10.11 -3.54
CA THR A 329 -12.34 -9.47 -3.13
C THR A 329 -12.85 -10.01 -1.79
N ASP A 330 -12.78 -11.33 -1.60
CA ASP A 330 -13.17 -11.94 -0.32
C ASP A 330 -12.18 -11.61 0.80
N PHE A 331 -10.88 -11.58 0.49
CA PHE A 331 -9.87 -11.20 1.47
C PHE A 331 -10.04 -9.76 1.95
N ILE A 332 -10.33 -8.81 1.06
CA ILE A 332 -10.65 -7.43 1.46
C ILE A 332 -11.87 -7.38 2.39
N ARG A 333 -12.92 -8.17 2.10
CA ARG A 333 -14.12 -8.23 2.94
C ARG A 333 -13.84 -8.84 4.32
N ILE A 334 -12.94 -9.81 4.40
CA ILE A 334 -12.47 -10.34 5.69
C ILE A 334 -11.69 -9.26 6.43
N LYS A 335 -10.71 -8.64 5.77
CA LYS A 335 -9.83 -7.64 6.39
C LYS A 335 -10.59 -6.38 6.80
N SER A 336 -11.64 -5.99 6.07
CA SER A 336 -12.50 -4.86 6.44
C SER A 336 -13.23 -5.06 7.77
N ASN A 337 -13.42 -6.32 8.19
CA ASN A 337 -14.06 -6.67 9.45
C ASN A 337 -13.06 -7.12 10.53
N ASN A 338 -11.86 -7.59 10.13
CA ASN A 338 -10.82 -8.09 11.02
C ASN A 338 -9.47 -7.53 10.59
N PHE A 339 -8.89 -6.66 11.42
CA PHE A 339 -7.67 -5.94 11.06
C PHE A 339 -6.51 -6.87 10.66
N ASP A 340 -6.35 -7.98 11.37
CA ASP A 340 -5.46 -9.09 11.00
C ASP A 340 -6.19 -10.12 10.11
N GLY A 341 -6.48 -9.74 8.87
CA GLY A 341 -7.20 -10.60 7.92
C GLY A 341 -6.46 -11.90 7.57
N LEU A 342 -5.12 -11.92 7.65
CA LEU A 342 -4.30 -13.11 7.41
C LEU A 342 -4.55 -14.19 8.48
N SER A 343 -4.71 -13.80 9.75
CA SER A 343 -5.07 -14.75 10.82
C SER A 343 -6.37 -15.50 10.54
N CYS A 344 -7.36 -14.83 9.94
CA CYS A 344 -8.68 -15.40 9.64
C CYS A 344 -8.68 -16.43 8.50
N ILE A 345 -7.56 -16.56 7.78
CA ILE A 345 -7.41 -17.52 6.67
C ILE A 345 -6.25 -18.49 6.90
N ARG A 346 -5.59 -18.40 8.05
CA ARG A 346 -4.49 -19.29 8.41
C ARG A 346 -5.03 -20.69 8.68
N VAL A 347 -4.35 -21.71 8.16
CA VAL A 347 -4.68 -23.11 8.43
C VAL A 347 -4.00 -23.51 9.73
N ASP A 348 -4.78 -23.96 10.71
CA ASP A 348 -4.23 -24.56 11.92
C ASP A 348 -3.79 -25.99 11.61
N VAL A 349 -2.56 -26.35 12.01
CA VAL A 349 -1.95 -27.69 11.82
C VAL A 349 -2.77 -28.81 12.50
N LYS A 350 -3.80 -28.47 13.30
CA LYS A 350 -4.68 -29.43 13.97
C LYS A 350 -5.85 -29.93 13.10
N ASP A 351 -6.21 -29.26 12.01
CA ASP A 351 -7.40 -29.60 11.21
C ASP A 351 -7.17 -30.69 10.16
N GLU A 352 -5.91 -31.10 9.91
CA GLU A 352 -5.61 -32.19 8.97
C GLU A 352 -6.07 -33.59 9.44
N LYS A 353 -6.49 -33.75 10.71
CA LYS A 353 -7.00 -35.04 11.20
C LYS A 353 -8.49 -35.29 10.91
N GLN A 354 -9.24 -34.35 10.34
CA GLN A 354 -10.67 -34.55 10.06
C GLN A 354 -11.04 -34.75 8.59
N VAL A 355 -10.11 -34.66 7.63
CA VAL A 355 -10.42 -34.81 6.19
C VAL A 355 -10.00 -36.18 5.62
N LYS A 356 -9.71 -37.17 6.48
CA LYS A 356 -9.50 -38.57 6.06
C LYS A 356 -10.31 -39.57 6.89
N VAL A 357 -11.63 -39.40 6.96
CA VAL A 357 -12.59 -40.52 7.03
C VAL A 357 -13.90 -40.02 6.41
N GLY A 358 -14.30 -40.60 5.28
CA GLY A 358 -15.51 -40.29 4.54
C GLY A 358 -15.47 -40.92 3.17
#